data_AF-A0A0F6AGW9-F1
#
_entry.id   AF-A0A0F6AGW9-F1
#
_cell.length_a   1.000
_cell.length_b   1.000
_cell.length_c   1.000
_cell.angle_alpha   90.00
_cell.angle_beta   90.00
_cell.angle_gamma   90.00
#
_symmetry.space_group_name_H-M   'P 1'
#
loop_
_entity.id
_entity.type
_entity.pdbx_description
1 polymer ?
#
loop_
_entity_poly.entity_id
_entity_poly.type
_entity_poly.pdbx_seq_one_letter_code
_entity_poly.pdbx_strand_id
1 'polypeptide(L)'
;MNIIISFLLLIISSNALASAILQFPKLKCSTGTLQLNIVDVSFCPLTSNLERISFLGLTEKTVTILNNGEELTIGLNPPDISISNLHKKFNLTVHEFFLSLYEGTLKTDNLGLIKKAFDIDKSNKMKVYKKGNLFAFTITGSNVEYDRVYLNKIDSDMIYQITGEFDEKGVLDILSRIEY
;
A
#
# COMPACT_ATOMS: atom_id res chain seq x y z
N MET A 1 -38.90 -21.74 48.92
CA MET A 1 -38.35 -22.59 47.84
C MET A 1 -37.73 -21.63 46.83
N ASN A 2 -36.40 -21.55 46.83
CA ASN A 2 -35.64 -20.47 46.17
C ASN A 2 -35.50 -20.74 44.67
N ILE A 3 -35.90 -19.76 43.85
CA ILE A 3 -35.65 -19.78 42.40
C ILE A 3 -34.38 -18.96 42.15
N ILE A 4 -33.27 -19.64 41.89
CA ILE A 4 -32.03 -19.02 41.44
C ILE A 4 -32.09 -18.95 39.91
N ILE A 5 -32.43 -17.79 39.38
CA ILE A 5 -32.31 -17.48 37.94
C ILE A 5 -30.85 -17.13 37.69
N SER A 6 -30.08 -18.10 37.21
CA SER A 6 -28.70 -17.90 36.82
C SER A 6 -28.66 -17.20 35.46
N PHE A 7 -28.34 -15.90 35.47
CA PHE A 7 -28.14 -15.09 34.27
C PHE A 7 -26.76 -15.43 33.69
N LEU A 8 -26.70 -16.40 32.77
CA LEU A 8 -25.49 -16.67 31.99
C LEU A 8 -25.28 -15.50 31.01
N LEU A 9 -24.40 -14.58 31.39
CA LEU A 9 -23.82 -13.58 30.49
C LEU A 9 -22.97 -14.32 29.44
N LEU A 10 -23.58 -14.56 28.28
CA LEU A 10 -22.89 -14.89 27.04
C LEU A 10 -22.04 -13.69 26.63
N ILE A 11 -20.79 -13.64 27.11
CA ILE A 11 -19.75 -12.81 26.54
C ILE A 11 -19.41 -13.44 25.17
N ILE A 12 -20.18 -13.07 24.15
CA ILE A 12 -19.79 -13.29 22.76
C ILE A 12 -18.66 -12.29 22.53
N SER A 13 -17.44 -12.70 22.86
CA SER A 13 -16.24 -11.99 22.42
C SER A 13 -16.22 -12.08 20.91
N SER A 14 -16.73 -11.03 20.26
CA SER A 14 -16.55 -10.79 18.83
C SER A 14 -15.05 -10.76 18.57
N ASN A 15 -14.47 -11.89 18.19
CA ASN A 15 -13.17 -11.93 17.54
C ASN A 15 -13.35 -11.20 16.21
N ALA A 16 -13.27 -9.87 16.23
CA ALA A 16 -12.97 -9.11 15.05
C ALA A 16 -11.67 -9.71 14.51
N LEU A 17 -11.75 -10.39 13.36
CA LEU A 17 -10.56 -10.85 12.66
C LEU A 17 -9.71 -9.61 12.40
N ALA A 18 -8.67 -9.42 13.23
CA ALA A 18 -7.69 -8.38 12.98
C ALA A 18 -7.11 -8.65 11.60
N SER A 19 -7.16 -7.64 10.72
CA SER A 19 -6.62 -7.80 9.37
C SER A 19 -5.10 -7.92 9.50
N ALA A 20 -4.54 -9.05 9.02
CA ALA A 20 -3.15 -9.39 9.27
C ALA A 20 -2.20 -8.52 8.44
N ILE A 21 -1.39 -7.70 9.11
CA ILE A 21 -0.27 -6.98 8.51
C ILE A 21 0.85 -7.99 8.22
N LEU A 22 1.23 -8.10 6.94
CA LEU A 22 2.25 -9.01 6.45
C LEU A 22 3.65 -8.39 6.57
N GLN A 23 4.69 -9.22 6.53
CA GLN A 23 6.08 -8.73 6.40
C GLN A 23 6.44 -8.54 4.93
N PHE A 24 7.31 -7.57 4.65
CA PHE A 24 7.91 -7.48 3.31
C PHE A 24 8.62 -8.79 2.95
N PRO A 25 8.62 -9.17 1.66
CA PRO A 25 9.39 -10.31 1.18
C PRO A 25 10.89 -10.06 1.34
N LYS A 26 11.67 -11.15 1.34
CA LYS A 26 13.13 -11.10 1.47
C LYS A 26 13.72 -10.25 0.33
N LEU A 27 14.62 -9.33 0.70
CA LEU A 27 15.30 -8.44 -0.24
C LEU A 27 16.07 -9.23 -1.31
N LYS A 28 15.90 -8.85 -2.58
CA LYS A 28 16.58 -9.39 -3.76
C LYS A 28 17.63 -8.46 -4.34
N CYS A 29 17.67 -7.20 -3.91
CA CYS A 29 18.78 -6.30 -4.26
C CYS A 29 20.09 -6.85 -3.69
N SER A 30 21.17 -6.73 -4.46
CA SER A 30 22.49 -7.20 -4.07
C SER A 30 23.54 -6.17 -4.43
N THR A 31 24.71 -6.29 -3.83
CA THR A 31 25.85 -5.44 -4.15
C THR A 31 26.16 -5.53 -5.65
N GLY A 32 26.12 -4.39 -6.35
CA GLY A 32 26.39 -4.29 -7.79
C GLY A 32 25.15 -4.29 -8.69
N THR A 33 23.92 -4.40 -8.15
CA THR A 33 22.72 -4.09 -8.94
C THR A 33 22.59 -2.59 -9.20
N LEU A 34 22.06 -2.21 -10.36
CA LEU A 34 21.64 -0.83 -10.61
C LEU A 34 20.62 -0.44 -9.53
N GLN A 35 20.86 0.69 -8.85
CA GLN A 35 20.00 1.21 -7.79
C GLN A 35 19.46 2.56 -8.21
N LEU A 36 18.13 2.67 -8.24
CA LEU A 36 17.42 3.90 -8.53
C LEU A 36 16.97 4.52 -7.22
N ASN A 37 17.52 5.68 -6.91
CA ASN A 37 17.18 6.43 -5.70
C ASN A 37 16.05 7.40 -6.03
N ILE A 38 14.91 7.23 -5.36
CA ILE A 38 13.71 8.05 -5.52
C ILE A 38 13.49 8.77 -4.20
N VAL A 39 14.16 9.91 -4.06
CA VAL A 39 14.25 10.70 -2.82
C VAL A 39 14.88 9.89 -1.67
N ASP A 40 14.10 9.10 -0.94
CA ASP A 40 14.54 8.35 0.24
C ASP A 40 14.09 6.87 0.23
N VAL A 41 13.62 6.40 -0.93
CA VAL A 41 13.32 5.00 -1.24
C VAL A 41 14.22 4.58 -2.40
N SER A 42 14.81 3.40 -2.27
CA SER A 42 15.64 2.80 -3.31
C SER A 42 14.94 1.63 -3.98
N PHE A 43 15.08 1.52 -5.31
CA PHE A 43 14.56 0.41 -6.08
C PHE A 43 15.62 -0.18 -7.01
N CYS A 44 15.78 -1.50 -7.03
CA CYS A 44 16.69 -2.19 -7.95
C CYS A 44 15.93 -2.90 -9.09
N PRO A 45 15.87 -2.32 -10.30
CA PRO A 45 15.18 -2.97 -11.43
C PRO A 45 15.89 -4.25 -11.88
N LEU A 46 15.14 -5.13 -12.55
CA LEU A 46 15.70 -6.27 -13.27
C LEU A 46 16.54 -5.77 -14.45
N THR A 47 17.86 -5.92 -14.38
CA THR A 47 18.77 -5.46 -15.42
C THR A 47 18.79 -6.36 -16.65
N SER A 48 18.45 -7.65 -16.51
CA SER A 48 18.52 -8.61 -17.63
C SER A 48 17.59 -8.27 -18.80
N ASN A 49 16.48 -7.59 -18.51
CA ASN A 49 15.43 -7.28 -19.48
C ASN A 49 15.07 -5.79 -19.45
N LEU A 50 15.99 -4.93 -19.00
CA LEU A 50 15.76 -3.50 -18.89
C LEU A 50 15.83 -2.86 -20.28
N GLU A 51 14.73 -2.23 -20.70
CA GLU A 51 14.67 -1.53 -21.99
C GLU A 51 14.91 -0.04 -21.82
N ARG A 52 14.27 0.58 -20.82
CA ARG A 52 14.33 2.03 -20.62
C ARG A 52 14.07 2.42 -19.16
N ILE A 53 14.78 3.46 -18.72
CA ILE A 53 14.47 4.20 -17.50
C ILE A 53 14.24 5.65 -17.90
N SER A 54 13.11 6.21 -17.49
CA SER A 54 12.75 7.60 -17.73
C SER A 54 12.50 8.30 -16.40
N PHE A 55 13.15 9.44 -16.20
CA PHE A 55 12.92 10.31 -15.05
C PHE A 55 11.97 11.42 -15.48
N LEU A 56 10.84 11.54 -14.78
CA LEU A 56 9.79 12.50 -15.09
C LEU A 56 9.72 13.59 -14.00
N GLY A 57 9.64 14.84 -14.45
CA GLY A 57 9.54 16.02 -13.59
C GLY A 57 10.89 16.72 -13.33
N LEU A 58 10.83 18.00 -12.95
CA LEU A 58 12.00 18.87 -12.76
C LEU A 58 12.94 18.45 -11.61
N THR A 59 12.48 17.59 -10.71
CA THR A 59 13.23 17.13 -9.52
C THR A 59 13.23 15.60 -9.36
N GLU A 60 13.08 14.84 -10.45
CA GLU A 60 13.18 13.36 -10.47
C GLU A 60 12.34 12.64 -9.39
N LYS A 61 11.14 13.17 -9.11
CA LYS A 61 10.22 12.55 -8.12
C LYS A 61 9.49 11.35 -8.68
N THR A 62 9.54 11.15 -10.00
CA THR A 62 8.88 10.05 -10.68
C THR A 62 9.86 9.36 -11.60
N VAL A 63 9.92 8.04 -11.51
CA VAL A 63 10.72 7.17 -12.35
C VAL A 63 9.82 6.15 -13.01
N THR A 64 9.94 6.01 -14.31
CA THR A 64 9.25 5.00 -15.11
C THR A 64 10.28 4.01 -15.65
N ILE A 65 10.04 2.73 -15.41
CA ILE A 65 10.93 1.62 -15.73
C ILE A 65 10.18 0.71 -16.70
N LEU A 66 10.74 0.50 -17.89
CA LEU A 66 10.19 -0.39 -18.91
C LEU A 66 11.05 -1.64 -19.00
N ASN A 67 10.45 -2.79 -18.70
CA ASN A 67 11.10 -4.09 -18.71
C ASN A 67 10.29 -5.08 -19.54
N ASN A 68 10.83 -5.57 -20.66
CA ASN A 68 10.15 -6.54 -21.53
C ASN A 68 8.72 -6.09 -21.92
N GLY A 69 8.55 -4.82 -22.29
CA GLY A 69 7.26 -4.20 -22.58
C GLY A 69 6.35 -3.90 -21.37
N GLU A 70 6.70 -4.33 -20.16
CA GLU A 70 5.93 -4.02 -18.94
C GLU A 70 6.44 -2.74 -18.28
N GLU A 71 5.53 -1.80 -18.01
CA GLU A 71 5.85 -0.51 -17.43
C GLU A 71 5.55 -0.47 -15.92
N LEU A 72 6.55 -0.07 -15.14
CA LEU A 72 6.43 0.23 -13.71
C LEU A 72 6.78 1.69 -13.47
N THR A 73 5.84 2.46 -12.92
CA THR A 73 6.08 3.84 -12.52
C THR A 73 6.10 3.94 -11.01
N ILE A 74 7.14 4.58 -10.46
CA ILE A 74 7.30 4.88 -9.04
C ILE A 74 7.38 6.40 -8.90
N GLY A 75 6.39 7.01 -8.25
CA GLY A 75 6.30 8.45 -8.07
C GLY A 75 6.11 8.85 -6.62
N LEU A 76 6.84 9.86 -6.16
CA LEU A 76 6.56 10.56 -4.92
C LEU A 76 5.47 11.60 -5.18
N ASN A 77 4.27 11.33 -4.66
CA ASN A 77 3.11 12.18 -4.81
C ASN A 77 2.72 12.80 -3.46
N PRO A 78 2.36 14.09 -3.45
CA PRO A 78 1.82 14.72 -2.24
C PRO A 78 0.40 14.20 -1.94
N PRO A 79 -0.06 14.26 -0.67
CA PRO A 79 -1.34 13.71 -0.24
C PRO A 79 -2.59 14.33 -0.91
N ASP A 80 -2.50 15.56 -1.39
CA ASP A 80 -3.56 16.21 -2.14
C ASP A 80 -3.79 15.55 -3.51
N ILE A 81 -2.75 14.98 -4.11
CA ILE A 81 -2.83 14.23 -5.37
C ILE A 81 -3.20 12.77 -5.11
N SER A 82 -2.49 12.05 -4.23
CA SER A 82 -2.70 10.61 -4.06
C SER A 82 -3.97 10.23 -3.30
N ILE A 83 -4.38 11.05 -2.32
CA ILE A 83 -5.53 10.74 -1.44
C ILE A 83 -6.47 11.92 -1.26
N SER A 84 -6.41 12.95 -2.13
CA SER A 84 -7.28 14.13 -2.06
C SER A 84 -7.34 14.80 -0.68
N ASN A 85 -6.22 14.76 0.07
CA ASN A 85 -6.15 15.21 1.46
C ASN A 85 -7.21 14.59 2.41
N LEU A 86 -7.74 13.40 2.10
CA LEU A 86 -8.78 12.76 2.91
C LEU A 86 -8.36 12.56 4.37
N HIS A 87 -7.09 12.21 4.62
CA HIS A 87 -6.51 12.11 5.96
C HIS A 87 -6.79 13.35 6.84
N LYS A 88 -6.69 14.56 6.26
CA LYS A 88 -6.98 15.83 6.97
C LYS A 88 -8.45 15.96 7.35
N LYS A 89 -9.38 15.49 6.49
CA LYS A 89 -10.82 15.50 6.80
C LYS A 89 -11.16 14.62 8.00
N PHE A 90 -10.37 13.58 8.24
CA PHE A 90 -10.51 12.68 9.38
C PHE A 90 -9.63 13.07 10.58
N ASN A 91 -8.85 14.15 10.48
CA ASN A 91 -7.86 14.54 11.48
C ASN A 91 -6.88 13.39 11.82
N LEU A 92 -6.40 12.72 10.77
CA LEU A 92 -5.44 11.62 10.83
C LEU A 92 -4.15 12.00 10.09
N THR A 93 -3.04 11.39 10.48
CA THR A 93 -1.84 11.31 9.63
C THR A 93 -2.14 10.50 8.37
N VAL A 94 -1.29 10.63 7.34
CA VAL A 94 -1.40 9.80 6.12
C VAL A 94 -1.36 8.31 6.45
N HIS A 95 -0.46 7.92 7.35
CA HIS A 95 -0.30 6.53 7.80
C HIS A 95 -1.58 5.99 8.45
N GLU A 96 -2.11 6.72 9.43
CA GLU A 96 -3.33 6.33 10.14
C GLU A 96 -4.54 6.29 9.22
N PHE A 97 -4.60 7.16 8.20
CA PHE A 97 -5.66 7.11 7.20
C PHE A 97 -5.63 5.81 6.40
N PHE A 98 -4.47 5.39 5.88
CA PHE A 98 -4.36 4.14 5.14
C PHE A 98 -4.63 2.91 6.03
N LEU A 99 -4.12 2.90 7.26
CA LEU A 99 -4.44 1.83 8.23
C LEU A 99 -5.93 1.78 8.54
N SER A 100 -6.56 2.93 8.79
CA SER A 100 -7.99 2.99 9.09
C SER A 100 -8.85 2.58 7.89
N LEU A 101 -8.39 2.87 6.66
CA LEU A 101 -9.04 2.41 5.43
C LEU A 101 -8.95 0.89 5.29
N TYR A 102 -7.77 0.31 5.56
CA TYR A 102 -7.52 -1.12 5.56
C TYR A 102 -8.38 -1.86 6.60
N GLU A 103 -8.33 -1.43 7.85
CA GLU A 103 -9.05 -2.03 8.97
C GLU A 103 -10.57 -1.75 8.92
N GLY A 104 -10.99 -0.76 8.13
CA GLY A 104 -12.38 -0.34 8.07
C GLY A 104 -12.84 0.42 9.31
N THR A 105 -11.92 1.12 9.99
CA THR A 105 -12.15 1.83 11.26
C THR A 105 -12.31 3.34 11.07
N LEU A 106 -12.28 3.85 9.83
CA LEU A 106 -12.62 5.24 9.52
C LEU A 106 -14.04 5.56 10.00
N LYS A 107 -14.16 6.58 10.86
CA LYS A 107 -15.44 7.02 11.44
C LYS A 107 -16.25 7.81 10.41
N THR A 108 -16.97 7.12 9.53
CA THR A 108 -17.85 7.74 8.53
C THR A 108 -18.86 6.77 7.96
N ASP A 109 -20.06 7.28 7.64
CA ASP A 109 -21.10 6.54 6.92
C ASP A 109 -20.73 6.30 5.45
N ASN A 110 -19.74 7.04 4.91
CA ASN A 110 -19.32 6.99 3.51
C ASN A 110 -18.13 6.06 3.25
N LEU A 111 -17.79 5.16 4.19
CA LEU A 111 -16.62 4.28 4.07
C LEU A 111 -16.65 3.46 2.77
N GLY A 112 -17.83 2.98 2.34
CA GLY A 112 -17.98 2.24 1.09
C GLY A 112 -17.64 3.07 -0.15
N LEU A 113 -18.01 4.36 -0.18
CA LEU A 113 -17.66 5.27 -1.28
C LEU A 113 -16.17 5.58 -1.30
N ILE A 114 -15.56 5.77 -0.14
CA ILE A 114 -14.12 5.99 -0.03
C ILE A 114 -13.38 4.75 -0.53
N LYS A 115 -13.72 3.56 -0.04
CA LYS A 115 -13.13 2.29 -0.52
C LYS A 115 -13.26 2.15 -2.03
N LYS A 116 -14.45 2.42 -2.59
CA LYS A 116 -14.67 2.40 -4.03
C LYS A 116 -13.81 3.40 -4.81
N ALA A 117 -13.56 4.59 -4.27
CA ALA A 117 -12.68 5.58 -4.92
C ALA A 117 -11.20 5.13 -4.96
N PHE A 118 -10.82 4.20 -4.10
CA PHE A 118 -9.53 3.51 -4.13
C PHE A 118 -9.60 2.16 -4.86
N ASP A 119 -10.70 1.86 -5.55
CA ASP A 119 -10.96 0.59 -6.21
C ASP A 119 -10.93 -0.62 -5.27
N ILE A 120 -11.21 -0.42 -3.98
CA ILE A 120 -11.26 -1.46 -2.96
C ILE A 120 -12.68 -2.03 -2.86
N ASP A 121 -12.83 -3.31 -3.17
CA ASP A 121 -14.10 -4.02 -3.08
C ASP A 121 -13.92 -5.51 -2.73
N LYS A 122 -14.89 -6.37 -3.09
CA LYS A 122 -14.81 -7.81 -2.81
C LYS A 122 -13.77 -8.53 -3.69
N SER A 123 -13.51 -8.02 -4.89
CA SER A 123 -12.58 -8.57 -5.87
C SER A 123 -11.18 -7.99 -5.71
N ASN A 124 -11.09 -6.72 -5.30
CA ASN A 124 -9.85 -5.97 -5.16
C ASN A 124 -9.65 -5.61 -3.67
N LYS A 125 -8.98 -6.48 -2.92
CA LYS A 125 -8.75 -6.25 -1.48
C LYS A 125 -7.43 -5.54 -1.25
N MET A 126 -7.44 -4.56 -0.36
CA MET A 126 -6.21 -3.98 0.15
C MET A 126 -5.46 -5.00 1.02
N LYS A 127 -4.17 -5.17 0.77
CA LYS A 127 -3.23 -5.89 1.65
C LYS A 127 -2.19 -4.93 2.18
N VAL A 128 -1.62 -5.24 3.34
CA VAL A 128 -0.63 -4.38 4.00
C VAL A 128 0.61 -5.19 4.30
N TYR A 129 1.76 -4.68 3.88
CA TYR A 129 3.07 -5.22 4.19
C TYR A 129 3.87 -4.21 5.00
N LYS A 130 4.74 -4.67 5.91
CA LYS A 130 5.59 -3.84 6.77
C LYS A 130 7.06 -4.22 6.67
N LYS A 131 7.94 -3.22 6.65
CA LYS A 131 9.41 -3.32 6.80
C LYS A 131 9.91 -2.16 7.68
N GLY A 132 10.24 -2.46 8.93
CA GLY A 132 10.57 -1.39 9.89
C GLY A 132 9.40 -0.40 10.03
N ASN A 133 9.64 0.88 9.71
CA ASN A 133 8.64 1.94 9.72
C ASN A 133 7.97 2.19 8.36
N LEU A 134 8.37 1.46 7.30
CA LEU A 134 7.76 1.56 5.97
C LEU A 134 6.62 0.56 5.84
N PHE A 135 5.50 1.01 5.31
CA PHE A 135 4.33 0.20 5.00
C PHE A 135 4.01 0.28 3.52
N ALA A 136 3.59 -0.84 2.95
CA ALA A 136 3.06 -0.92 1.60
C ALA A 136 1.59 -1.32 1.65
N PHE A 137 0.72 -0.43 1.18
CA PHE A 137 -0.72 -0.67 1.04
C PHE A 137 -1.00 -1.00 -0.43
N THR A 138 -1.30 -2.26 -0.71
CA THR A 138 -1.37 -2.80 -2.08
C THR A 138 -2.82 -3.06 -2.46
N ILE A 139 -3.24 -2.60 -3.63
CA ILE A 139 -4.56 -2.82 -4.19
C ILE A 139 -4.35 -3.47 -5.56
N THR A 140 -4.69 -4.75 -5.64
CA THR A 140 -4.57 -5.57 -6.86
C THR A 140 -5.85 -6.32 -7.13
N GLY A 141 -6.19 -6.57 -8.39
CA GLY A 141 -7.27 -7.47 -8.75
C GLY A 141 -7.75 -7.35 -10.19
N SER A 142 -8.87 -8.00 -10.51
CA SER A 142 -9.28 -8.24 -11.91
C SER A 142 -9.94 -7.05 -12.60
N ASN A 143 -10.36 -6.04 -11.85
CA ASN A 143 -11.20 -4.95 -12.34
C ASN A 143 -10.59 -3.56 -12.07
N VAL A 144 -9.30 -3.50 -11.74
CA VAL A 144 -8.59 -2.23 -11.59
C VAL A 144 -7.96 -1.85 -12.92
N GLU A 145 -8.01 -0.56 -13.27
CA GLU A 145 -7.35 -0.06 -14.48
C GLU A 145 -5.82 -0.14 -14.36
N TYR A 146 -5.29 0.02 -13.15
CA TYR A 146 -3.88 -0.21 -12.80
C TYR A 146 -3.78 -0.74 -11.38
N ASP A 147 -2.88 -1.69 -11.16
CA ASP A 147 -2.51 -2.13 -9.82
C ASP A 147 -1.71 -1.04 -9.11
N ARG A 148 -1.94 -0.87 -7.80
CA ARG A 148 -1.38 0.25 -7.04
C ARG A 148 -0.74 -0.23 -5.75
N VAL A 149 0.46 0.27 -5.48
CA VAL A 149 1.08 0.17 -4.16
C VAL A 149 1.33 1.58 -3.65
N TYR A 150 0.80 1.88 -2.47
CA TYR A 150 1.15 3.09 -1.73
C TYR A 150 2.19 2.72 -0.68
N LEU A 151 3.40 3.25 -0.77
CA LEU A 151 4.36 3.21 0.31
C LEU A 151 4.25 4.47 1.14
N ASN A 152 4.18 4.29 2.46
CA ASN A 152 4.18 5.40 3.40
C ASN A 152 4.95 4.99 4.66
N LYS A 153 5.76 5.93 5.17
CA LYS A 153 6.49 5.77 6.42
C LYS A 153 5.62 6.30 7.56
N ILE A 154 5.70 5.67 8.73
CA ILE A 154 5.12 6.23 9.96
C ILE A 154 5.64 7.66 10.14
N ASP A 155 4.76 8.57 10.55
CA ASP A 155 5.01 10.00 10.77
C ASP A 155 5.45 10.80 9.52
N SER A 156 5.27 10.25 8.32
CA SER A 156 5.55 10.94 7.06
C SER A 156 4.28 11.26 6.30
N ASP A 157 4.20 12.48 5.77
CA ASP A 157 3.17 12.90 4.82
C ASP A 157 3.52 12.52 3.37
N MET A 158 4.65 11.86 3.14
CA MET A 158 5.07 11.42 1.81
C MET A 158 4.40 10.11 1.41
N ILE A 159 3.89 10.05 0.17
CA ILE A 159 3.31 8.85 -0.42
C ILE A 159 4.09 8.50 -1.68
N TYR A 160 4.76 7.35 -1.66
CA TYR A 160 5.28 6.75 -2.89
C TYR A 160 4.16 5.94 -3.51
N GLN A 161 3.78 6.27 -4.72
CA GLN A 161 2.79 5.52 -5.48
C GLN A 161 3.53 4.72 -6.55
N ILE A 162 3.35 3.41 -6.52
CA ILE A 162 3.82 2.50 -7.56
C ILE A 162 2.60 2.08 -8.38
N THR A 163 2.67 2.25 -9.69
CA THR A 163 1.62 1.85 -10.63
C THR A 163 2.20 1.03 -11.78
N GLY A 164 1.43 0.06 -12.25
CA GLY A 164 1.76 -0.80 -13.38
C GLY A 164 0.70 -1.89 -13.52
N GLU A 165 0.97 -2.87 -14.37
CA GLU A 165 0.17 -4.08 -14.49
C GLU A 165 0.91 -5.22 -13.79
N PHE A 166 0.43 -5.64 -12.61
CA PHE A 166 1.09 -6.71 -11.86
C PHE A 166 0.12 -7.48 -10.97
N ASP A 167 0.23 -8.81 -11.01
CA ASP A 167 -0.51 -9.67 -10.11
C ASP A 167 0.08 -9.67 -8.68
N GLU A 168 -0.50 -10.48 -7.79
CA GLU A 168 0.00 -10.63 -6.42
C GLU A 168 1.47 -11.06 -6.35
N LYS A 169 1.93 -11.91 -7.29
CA LYS A 169 3.32 -12.34 -7.34
C LYS A 169 4.22 -11.19 -7.79
N GLY A 170 3.76 -10.38 -8.75
CA GLY A 170 4.42 -9.15 -9.19
C GLY A 170 4.59 -8.15 -8.06
N VAL A 171 3.55 -7.93 -7.22
CA VAL A 171 3.66 -7.11 -6.00
C VAL A 171 4.78 -7.61 -5.10
N LEU A 172 4.81 -8.92 -4.80
CA LEU A 172 5.85 -9.48 -3.94
C LEU A 172 7.25 -9.33 -4.57
N ASP A 173 7.38 -9.44 -5.89
CA ASP A 173 8.65 -9.20 -6.56
C ASP A 173 9.07 -7.73 -6.47
N ILE A 174 8.16 -6.79 -6.70
CA ILE A 174 8.39 -5.34 -6.57
C ILE A 174 8.83 -5.00 -5.14
N LEU A 175 8.06 -5.44 -4.13
CA LEU A 175 8.39 -5.18 -2.72
C LEU A 175 9.73 -5.79 -2.30
N SER A 176 10.12 -6.92 -2.90
CA SER A 176 11.42 -7.57 -2.64
C SER A 176 12.61 -6.78 -3.19
N ARG A 177 12.37 -5.75 -4.00
CA ARG A 177 13.38 -4.90 -4.62
C ARG A 177 13.42 -3.49 -4.03
N ILE A 178 12.67 -3.25 -2.96
CA ILE A 178 12.65 -1.99 -2.24
C ILE A 178 13.64 -2.03 -1.09
N GLU A 179 14.64 -1.16 -1.16
CA GLU A 179 15.55 -0.88 -0.06
C GLU A 179 15.08 0.37 0.71
N TYR A 180 15.01 0.19 2.03
CA TYR A 180 14.61 1.14 3.05
C TYR A 180 15.33 0.79 4.34
#